data_AF-A7NF43-F1
#
_entry.id   AF-A7NF43-F1
#
_cell.length_a   1.000
_cell.length_b   1.000
_cell.length_c   1.000
_cell.angle_alpha   90.00
_cell.angle_beta   90.00
_cell.angle_gamma   90.00
#
_symmetry.space_group_name_H-M   'P 1'
#
loop_
_entity.id
_entity.type
_entity.pdbx_description
1 polymer ?
#
loop_
_entity_poly.entity_id
_entity_poly.type
_entity_poly.pdbx_seq_one_letter_code
_entity_poly.pdbx_strand_id
1 'polypeptide(L)'
;MDEHNKRSGDRRDAMITLHVPRSVLTALWALGSLIALALVAVAFVAGLALRPVMPTAAPVAVTTIILEATATSAPIVAAINVSTSPTVVASPTALPTDIPTTQPTIDLIRPTAAFPTAMLPTAASTATPDTVDFRIDSPPGAEGQPPAANAPVQAAIAQPQPQAAPPGGAPAARPADAGGSGGSVRPVATARPAQHALRGSVRWSAASSPILIQNDLLVSSGASLIIEPGVEVQIGRGVSLVIDGSMVALATPDQPVRFTQIGGGDDPRLRWESIIGRAGSVIDLRNVTITGGGAGGSVLTVQAGRLSLQSARIINNGGHLRIDDSFVIIRDSEISGNRMPYGSAIDITLSRGGGDSPGSDIVIVNNRILNNALVAGTAPLRITNLSFERPARIEIEQNLLVGAAGPNLALFTNAQLMGNVRCNTLIGGANGLSLRSDAPPNLSPMLNIRDNAIEAHEPPNNPFYRQFNIGKGATSDLPLTMTNNWWELPSGPYEPAANPEGRGEAVGPNITFLPWLPERPACAPRF
;
A
#
# COMPACT_ATOMS: atom_id res chain seq x y z
N MET A 1 -59.87 -45.73 44.91
CA MET A 1 -59.57 -45.57 46.36
C MET A 1 -58.51 -44.49 46.42
N ASP A 2 -58.86 -43.21 46.21
CA ASP A 2 -59.83 -42.41 47.00
C ASP A 2 -59.67 -42.68 48.49
N GLU A 3 -59.57 -41.73 49.41
CA GLU A 3 -59.45 -40.28 49.42
C GLU A 3 -59.51 -40.00 50.92
N HIS A 4 -58.59 -39.26 51.53
CA HIS A 4 -58.78 -38.55 52.81
C HIS A 4 -57.49 -37.79 53.15
N ASN A 5 -57.44 -36.55 53.62
CA ASN A 5 -58.33 -35.40 53.71
C ASN A 5 -57.44 -34.32 54.40
N LYS A 6 -57.49 -33.06 53.95
CA LYS A 6 -57.40 -31.76 54.69
C LYS A 6 -56.60 -31.71 56.01
N ARG A 7 -55.82 -30.67 56.37
CA ARG A 7 -55.69 -29.27 55.94
C ARG A 7 -54.55 -28.60 56.75
N SER A 8 -53.84 -27.67 56.09
CA SER A 8 -53.33 -26.36 56.54
C SER A 8 -52.28 -26.20 57.65
N GLY A 9 -51.29 -25.34 57.36
CA GLY A 9 -50.54 -24.54 58.34
C GLY A 9 -49.02 -24.67 58.19
N ASP A 10 -48.43 -24.10 57.14
CA ASP A 10 -47.68 -22.84 57.21
C ASP A 10 -46.25 -22.98 57.76
N ARG A 11 -45.28 -23.03 56.83
CA ARG A 11 -43.90 -22.55 56.99
C ARG A 11 -43.22 -22.56 55.62
N ARG A 12 -43.29 -21.41 54.94
CA ARG A 12 -42.45 -21.13 53.77
C ARG A 12 -41.10 -20.60 54.27
N ASP A 13 -40.04 -21.32 53.97
CA ASP A 13 -38.68 -20.82 54.13
C ASP A 13 -38.41 -19.75 53.07
N ALA A 14 -38.10 -18.55 53.55
CA ALA A 14 -37.76 -17.39 52.74
C ALA A 14 -36.36 -17.54 52.14
N MET A 15 -36.26 -17.67 50.81
CA MET A 15 -35.01 -17.42 50.11
C MET A 15 -34.79 -15.91 49.99
N ILE A 16 -33.81 -15.40 50.74
CA ILE A 16 -33.31 -14.03 50.64
C ILE A 16 -32.68 -13.85 49.26
N THR A 17 -33.34 -13.09 48.39
CA THR A 17 -32.76 -12.67 47.10
C THR A 17 -31.99 -11.37 47.34
N LEU A 18 -30.65 -11.44 47.33
CA LEU A 18 -29.80 -10.27 47.54
C LEU A 18 -29.82 -9.40 46.27
N HIS A 19 -30.61 -8.33 46.26
CA HIS A 19 -30.54 -7.30 45.22
C HIS A 19 -29.35 -6.39 45.48
N VAL A 20 -28.25 -6.61 44.75
CA VAL A 20 -27.10 -5.71 44.76
C VAL A 20 -27.44 -4.50 43.89
N PRO A 21 -27.54 -3.28 44.46
CA PRO A 21 -27.86 -2.09 43.68
C PRO A 21 -26.71 -1.77 42.73
N ARG A 22 -27.03 -1.26 41.54
CA ARG A 22 -26.06 -0.93 40.48
C ARG A 22 -24.92 -0.01 40.95
N SER A 23 -25.16 0.81 41.98
CA SER A 23 -24.16 1.67 42.63
C SER A 23 -23.04 0.89 43.32
N VAL A 24 -23.32 -0.30 43.85
CA VAL A 24 -22.33 -1.19 44.48
C VAL A 24 -21.47 -1.87 43.42
N LEU A 25 -22.07 -2.23 42.27
CA LEU A 25 -21.30 -2.76 41.13
C LEU A 25 -20.34 -1.71 40.56
N THR A 26 -20.78 -0.46 40.42
CA THR A 26 -19.91 0.63 39.95
C THR A 26 -18.80 0.95 40.95
N ALA A 27 -19.07 0.86 42.25
CA ALA A 27 -18.05 1.05 43.29
C ALA A 27 -17.00 -0.07 43.28
N LEU A 28 -17.41 -1.33 43.06
CA LEU A 28 -16.49 -2.46 42.93
C LEU A 28 -15.62 -2.36 41.68
N TRP A 29 -16.17 -1.87 40.57
CA TRP A 29 -15.40 -1.59 39.35
C TRP A 29 -14.38 -0.46 39.56
N ALA A 30 -14.79 0.65 40.18
CA ALA A 30 -13.89 1.76 40.48
C ALA A 30 -12.75 1.33 41.43
N LEU A 31 -13.05 0.49 42.42
CA LEU A 31 -12.05 -0.07 43.34
C LEU A 31 -11.08 -1.01 42.60
N GLY A 32 -11.58 -1.84 41.68
CA GLY A 32 -10.75 -2.69 40.83
C GLY A 32 -9.81 -1.89 39.92
N SER A 33 -10.30 -0.80 39.33
CA SER A 33 -9.48 0.10 38.51
C SER A 33 -8.41 0.83 39.32
N LEU A 34 -8.72 1.24 40.56
CA LEU A 34 -7.75 1.85 41.47
C LEU A 34 -6.64 0.89 41.89
N ILE A 35 -6.99 -0.38 42.16
CA ILE A 35 -6.00 -1.43 42.48
C ILE A 35 -5.10 -1.72 41.27
N ALA A 36 -5.67 -1.78 40.06
CA ALA A 36 -4.90 -1.96 38.84
C ALA A 36 -3.91 -0.80 38.61
N LEU A 37 -4.34 0.45 38.86
CA LEU A 37 -3.49 1.63 38.72
C LEU A 37 -2.35 1.62 39.76
N ALA A 38 -2.64 1.21 41.00
CA ALA A 38 -1.64 1.07 42.06
C ALA A 38 -0.60 -0.02 41.72
N LEU A 39 -1.01 -1.13 41.12
CA LEU A 39 -0.10 -2.19 40.69
C LEU A 39 0.82 -1.74 39.55
N VAL A 40 0.31 -0.94 38.60
CA VAL A 40 1.13 -0.33 37.54
C VAL A 40 2.14 0.66 38.11
N ALA A 41 1.74 1.47 39.10
CA ALA A 41 2.65 2.39 39.77
C ALA A 41 3.76 1.66 40.57
N VAL A 42 3.43 0.57 41.26
CA VAL A 42 4.43 -0.26 41.97
C VAL A 42 5.39 -0.94 40.99
N ALA A 43 4.90 -1.43 39.84
CA ALA A 43 5.74 -2.00 38.79
C ALA A 43 6.68 -0.95 38.17
N PHE A 44 6.21 0.30 38.01
CA PHE A 44 7.03 1.40 37.51
C PHE A 44 8.15 1.78 38.51
N VAL A 45 7.84 1.87 39.81
CA VAL A 45 8.83 2.14 40.86
C VAL A 45 9.84 1.00 41.00
N ALA A 46 9.41 -0.26 40.89
CA ALA A 46 10.30 -1.42 40.89
C ALA A 46 11.22 -1.46 39.65
N GLY A 47 10.74 -1.02 38.48
CA GLY A 47 11.53 -0.90 37.26
C GLY A 47 12.60 0.21 37.31
N LEU A 48 12.37 1.26 38.09
CA LEU A 48 13.35 2.32 38.33
C LEU A 48 14.49 1.89 39.28
N ALA A 49 14.26 0.91 40.15
CA ALA A 49 15.24 0.43 41.13
C ALA A 49 16.23 -0.63 40.59
N LEU A 50 16.05 -1.14 39.36
CA LEU A 50 16.86 -2.20 38.75
C LEU A 50 17.73 -1.72 37.59
N ARG A 51 18.28 -0.49 37.67
CA ARG A 51 19.30 -0.05 36.71
C ARG A 51 20.66 -0.68 37.06
N PRO A 52 21.30 -1.45 36.17
CA PRO A 52 22.68 -1.88 36.41
C PRO A 52 23.60 -0.65 36.36
N VAL A 53 24.43 -0.50 37.40
CA VAL A 53 25.52 0.48 37.44
C VAL A 53 26.52 0.12 36.34
N MET A 54 26.75 1.03 35.39
CA MET A 54 27.81 0.83 34.38
C MET A 54 29.19 0.96 35.03
N PRO A 55 30.17 0.11 34.67
CA PRO A 55 31.54 0.30 35.09
C PRO A 55 32.15 1.51 34.36
N THR A 56 32.82 2.36 35.13
CA THR A 56 33.65 3.49 34.69
C THR A 56 34.67 3.06 33.62
N ALA A 57 34.72 3.79 32.51
CA ALA A 57 35.66 3.56 31.41
C ALA A 57 37.11 3.79 31.85
N ALA A 58 37.98 2.80 31.60
CA ALA A 58 39.43 2.94 31.69
C ALA A 58 39.98 3.53 30.37
N PRO A 59 41.08 4.32 30.40
CA PRO A 59 41.65 4.90 29.19
C PRO A 59 42.32 3.83 28.33
N VAL A 60 41.96 3.76 27.05
CA VAL A 60 42.54 2.86 26.05
C VAL A 60 43.88 3.42 25.57
N ALA A 61 44.96 2.66 25.74
CA ALA A 61 46.25 2.93 25.14
C ALA A 61 46.22 2.55 23.65
N VAL A 62 46.63 3.49 22.79
CA VAL A 62 46.77 3.27 21.35
C VAL A 62 48.09 2.55 21.09
N THR A 63 48.04 1.30 20.62
CA THR A 63 49.19 0.60 20.06
C THR A 63 49.08 0.60 18.54
N THR A 64 49.97 1.32 17.88
CA THR A 64 50.13 1.34 16.43
C THR A 64 50.70 -0.01 15.98
N ILE A 65 49.95 -0.77 15.19
CA ILE A 65 50.45 -1.96 14.51
C ILE A 65 50.64 -1.59 13.04
N ILE A 66 51.88 -1.60 12.58
CA ILE A 66 52.25 -1.52 11.16
C ILE A 66 52.14 -2.95 10.61
N LEU A 67 51.26 -3.19 9.64
CA LEU A 67 51.27 -4.41 8.83
C LEU A 67 51.83 -4.09 7.44
N GLU A 68 52.97 -4.70 7.13
CA GLU A 68 53.54 -4.75 5.79
C GLU A 68 52.66 -5.56 4.85
N ALA A 69 52.34 -4.99 3.68
CA ALA A 69 51.63 -5.68 2.61
C ALA A 69 52.61 -6.61 1.86
N THR A 70 52.39 -7.91 1.95
CA THR A 70 52.97 -8.90 1.02
C THR A 70 51.92 -9.31 0.00
N ALA A 71 52.28 -9.14 -1.28
CA ALA A 71 51.45 -9.49 -2.42
C ALA A 71 51.43 -11.01 -2.66
N THR A 72 50.25 -11.56 -2.97
CA THR A 72 50.15 -12.83 -3.71
C THR A 72 48.88 -12.82 -4.55
N SER A 73 49.05 -13.26 -5.80
CA SER A 73 48.12 -13.18 -6.92
C SER A 73 46.99 -14.22 -6.86
N ALA A 74 45.82 -13.84 -7.38
CA ALA A 74 44.71 -14.75 -7.70
C ALA A 74 44.52 -14.85 -9.23
N PRO A 75 44.02 -15.97 -9.76
CA PRO A 75 44.15 -16.34 -11.17
C PRO A 75 43.11 -15.67 -12.09
N ILE A 76 43.54 -15.37 -13.31
CA ILE A 76 42.71 -14.91 -14.42
C ILE A 76 42.11 -16.14 -15.12
N VAL A 77 40.78 -16.20 -15.23
CA VAL A 77 40.08 -17.05 -16.21
C VAL A 77 39.30 -16.15 -17.16
N ALA A 78 39.50 -16.43 -18.44
CA ALA A 78 39.20 -15.63 -19.60
C ALA A 78 37.71 -15.33 -19.85
N ALA A 79 37.41 -14.09 -20.23
CA ALA A 79 36.22 -13.74 -20.99
C ALA A 79 36.65 -13.49 -22.45
N ILE A 80 36.10 -14.28 -23.37
CA ILE A 80 36.29 -14.18 -24.81
C ILE A 80 35.40 -13.04 -25.32
N ASN A 81 36.00 -11.96 -25.80
CA ASN A 81 35.34 -10.93 -26.60
C ASN A 81 35.49 -11.28 -28.09
N VAL A 82 34.37 -11.49 -28.78
CA VAL A 82 34.32 -11.57 -30.24
C VAL A 82 33.94 -10.19 -30.76
N SER A 83 34.89 -9.54 -31.46
CA SER A 83 34.66 -8.34 -32.26
C SER A 83 34.87 -8.71 -33.73
N THR A 84 33.91 -8.36 -34.58
CA THR A 84 34.01 -8.51 -36.04
C THR A 84 33.72 -7.18 -36.72
N SER A 85 34.70 -6.64 -37.44
CA SER A 85 34.53 -5.71 -38.55
C SER A 85 35.80 -5.75 -39.41
N PRO A 86 35.71 -5.80 -40.75
CA PRO A 86 36.88 -5.60 -41.61
C PRO A 86 36.81 -4.30 -42.43
N THR A 87 37.93 -3.57 -42.34
CA THR A 87 38.76 -3.02 -43.44
C THR A 87 38.20 -1.93 -44.37
N VAL A 88 38.78 -0.71 -44.28
CA VAL A 88 39.07 0.18 -45.42
C VAL A 88 40.45 0.85 -45.24
N VAL A 89 41.10 1.11 -46.36
CA VAL A 89 42.54 1.31 -46.65
C VAL A 89 43.00 2.79 -46.61
N ALA A 90 44.24 2.98 -46.11
CA ALA A 90 45.32 3.97 -46.39
C ALA A 90 45.13 5.52 -46.39
N SER A 91 46.05 6.16 -45.65
CA SER A 91 46.53 7.57 -45.63
C SER A 91 47.40 7.94 -46.88
N PRO A 92 48.12 9.10 -47.00
CA PRO A 92 48.34 10.23 -46.06
C PRO A 92 48.44 11.67 -46.66
N THR A 93 48.58 12.70 -45.80
CA THR A 93 49.75 13.65 -45.75
C THR A 93 49.41 15.13 -45.42
N ALA A 94 50.18 15.66 -44.45
CA ALA A 94 50.64 17.05 -44.18
C ALA A 94 49.81 18.07 -43.34
N LEU A 95 50.38 18.39 -42.15
CA LEU A 95 50.42 19.68 -41.42
C LEU A 95 51.50 20.60 -42.08
N PRO A 96 51.80 21.87 -41.69
CA PRO A 96 51.36 22.73 -40.55
C PRO A 96 50.95 24.16 -41.01
N THR A 97 50.69 25.24 -40.23
CA THR A 97 51.40 25.83 -39.07
C THR A 97 50.64 27.06 -38.52
N ASP A 98 50.88 27.37 -37.24
CA ASP A 98 50.96 28.67 -36.54
C ASP A 98 49.73 29.53 -36.13
N ILE A 99 49.77 29.87 -34.83
CA ILE A 99 49.03 30.89 -34.09
C ILE A 99 49.95 32.13 -33.97
N PRO A 100 49.43 33.38 -33.90
CA PRO A 100 49.47 34.04 -32.59
C PRO A 100 48.26 34.93 -32.22
N THR A 101 48.12 35.04 -30.90
CA THR A 101 47.39 35.95 -29.98
C THR A 101 47.01 37.38 -30.41
N THR A 102 45.83 37.88 -29.96
CA THR A 102 45.60 39.02 -29.02
C THR A 102 44.15 39.58 -29.10
N GLN A 103 43.57 39.95 -27.95
CA GLN A 103 42.30 40.69 -27.72
C GLN A 103 42.70 42.11 -27.18
N PRO A 104 41.87 43.20 -27.07
CA PRO A 104 40.40 43.25 -26.93
C PRO A 104 39.62 44.53 -27.44
N THR A 105 38.29 44.55 -27.20
CA THR A 105 37.36 45.68 -26.90
C THR A 105 36.80 46.65 -27.98
N ILE A 106 35.46 46.52 -28.18
CA ILE A 106 34.34 47.49 -28.36
C ILE A 106 34.51 48.73 -29.26
N ASP A 107 33.58 48.87 -30.23
CA ASP A 107 32.94 50.16 -30.53
C ASP A 107 31.50 50.02 -31.06
N LEU A 108 30.63 50.92 -30.60
CA LEU A 108 29.19 51.05 -30.86
C LEU A 108 28.96 52.12 -31.94
N ILE A 109 27.96 52.01 -32.83
CA ILE A 109 27.10 53.08 -33.44
C ILE A 109 26.35 52.54 -34.70
N ARG A 110 25.04 52.84 -34.79
CA ARG A 110 24.10 52.57 -35.92
C ARG A 110 24.19 53.67 -37.01
N PRO A 111 23.68 53.48 -38.27
CA PRO A 111 22.25 53.78 -38.60
C PRO A 111 21.57 52.96 -39.73
N THR A 112 20.24 52.78 -39.56
CA THR A 112 19.09 52.95 -40.50
C THR A 112 19.00 52.27 -41.89
N ALA A 113 17.94 51.45 -42.08
CA ALA A 113 16.90 51.51 -43.14
C ALA A 113 15.96 50.28 -42.99
N ALA A 114 14.69 50.41 -42.59
CA ALA A 114 13.48 50.77 -43.37
C ALA A 114 12.59 49.53 -43.65
N PHE A 115 11.49 49.40 -42.92
CA PHE A 115 10.36 48.50 -43.21
C PHE A 115 9.17 49.33 -43.71
N PRO A 116 8.35 48.83 -44.66
CA PRO A 116 7.04 49.41 -44.91
C PRO A 116 5.94 48.70 -44.09
N THR A 117 5.02 49.51 -43.59
CA THR A 117 3.77 49.15 -42.89
C THR A 117 2.59 49.71 -43.67
N ALA A 118 1.45 49.01 -43.66
CA ALA A 118 0.05 49.49 -43.59
C ALA A 118 -0.88 48.43 -44.24
N MET A 119 -2.06 48.08 -43.73
CA MET A 119 -3.10 48.91 -43.12
C MET A 119 -3.90 48.18 -42.03
N LEU A 120 -4.30 48.95 -41.00
CA LEU A 120 -5.41 48.68 -40.06
C LEU A 120 -6.73 49.26 -40.63
N PRO A 121 -7.89 48.94 -40.03
CA PRO A 121 -8.48 49.94 -39.13
C PRO A 121 -9.00 49.41 -37.78
N THR A 122 -8.85 50.31 -36.81
CA THR A 122 -9.38 50.54 -35.44
C THR A 122 -10.93 50.41 -35.36
N ALA A 123 -11.64 50.19 -34.24
CA ALA A 123 -11.50 50.67 -32.86
C ALA A 123 -12.33 49.77 -31.89
N ALA A 124 -11.79 49.38 -30.72
CA ALA A 124 -11.85 50.01 -29.39
C ALA A 124 -13.13 49.70 -28.57
N SER A 125 -12.97 48.97 -27.46
CA SER A 125 -13.58 49.34 -26.17
C SER A 125 -12.85 48.66 -25.00
N THR A 126 -12.73 49.42 -23.92
CA THR A 126 -12.03 49.22 -22.66
C THR A 126 -12.71 48.22 -21.71
N ALA A 127 -11.95 47.39 -20.98
CA ALA A 127 -12.08 47.14 -19.53
C ALA A 127 -11.13 46.00 -19.06
N THR A 128 -10.73 46.10 -17.79
CA THR A 128 -9.81 45.29 -16.98
C THR A 128 -10.20 43.81 -16.79
N PRO A 129 -9.27 42.91 -16.40
CA PRO A 129 -9.59 41.49 -16.21
C PRO A 129 -10.23 41.26 -14.83
N ASP A 130 -11.51 40.86 -14.84
CA ASP A 130 -12.21 40.38 -13.66
C ASP A 130 -11.83 38.92 -13.33
N THR A 131 -11.81 38.69 -12.02
CA THR A 131 -11.47 37.48 -11.28
C THR A 131 -12.40 36.31 -11.66
N VAL A 132 -11.83 35.13 -11.93
CA VAL A 132 -12.64 33.90 -12.13
C VAL A 132 -12.81 33.22 -10.77
N ASP A 133 -14.02 33.36 -10.20
CA ASP A 133 -14.52 32.66 -9.01
C ASP A 133 -14.95 31.24 -9.41
N PHE A 134 -14.29 30.20 -8.86
CA PHE A 134 -14.69 28.80 -9.05
C PHE A 134 -15.68 28.39 -7.96
N ARG A 135 -16.95 28.76 -8.13
CA ARG A 135 -18.07 28.13 -7.41
C ARG A 135 -18.55 26.91 -8.18
N ILE A 136 -18.54 25.75 -7.54
CA ILE A 136 -19.21 24.53 -8.01
C ILE A 136 -20.68 24.62 -7.58
N ASP A 137 -21.57 24.79 -8.54
CA ASP A 137 -23.01 24.73 -8.30
C ASP A 137 -23.45 23.29 -7.96
N SER A 138 -24.22 23.16 -6.88
CA SER A 138 -24.91 21.92 -6.52
C SER A 138 -26.23 21.79 -7.31
N PRO A 139 -26.63 20.57 -7.74
CA PRO A 139 -27.88 20.38 -8.47
C PRO A 139 -29.11 20.54 -7.56
N PRO A 140 -30.28 20.96 -8.09
CA PRO A 140 -31.38 21.49 -7.30
C PRO A 140 -32.18 20.40 -6.57
N GLY A 141 -32.54 20.71 -5.32
CA GLY A 141 -33.44 19.91 -4.48
C GLY A 141 -34.92 20.16 -4.78
N ALA A 142 -35.73 19.13 -4.53
CA ALA A 142 -37.17 19.25 -4.40
C ALA A 142 -37.52 19.65 -2.95
N GLU A 143 -38.07 20.86 -2.78
CA GLU A 143 -38.84 21.28 -1.60
C GLU A 143 -40.16 20.47 -1.56
N GLY A 144 -40.83 20.11 -0.47
CA GLY A 144 -40.71 20.34 0.97
C GLY A 144 -42.09 20.02 1.57
N GLN A 145 -42.17 19.37 2.74
CA GLN A 145 -43.42 19.37 3.53
C GLN A 145 -43.13 19.25 5.05
N PRO A 146 -43.77 20.07 5.92
CA PRO A 146 -43.40 20.24 7.34
C PRO A 146 -44.08 19.23 8.30
N PRO A 147 -43.63 19.11 9.57
CA PRO A 147 -44.10 18.07 10.49
C PRO A 147 -45.35 18.50 11.26
N ALA A 148 -46.28 17.57 11.48
CA ALA A 148 -47.40 17.72 12.41
C ALA A 148 -47.29 16.70 13.56
N ALA A 149 -47.49 17.19 14.78
CA ALA A 149 -47.60 16.41 16.00
C ALA A 149 -49.06 16.05 16.31
N ASN A 150 -49.32 14.77 16.64
CA ASN A 150 -50.16 14.24 17.75
C ASN A 150 -50.73 12.83 17.46
N ALA A 151 -50.73 12.01 18.50
CA ALA A 151 -50.89 10.54 18.61
C ALA A 151 -52.33 10.00 18.36
N PRO A 152 -52.66 8.67 18.37
CA PRO A 152 -52.38 7.73 19.48
C PRO A 152 -51.99 6.25 19.14
N VAL A 153 -51.56 5.58 20.21
CA VAL A 153 -51.21 4.18 20.53
C VAL A 153 -51.99 3.05 19.81
N GLN A 154 -51.29 2.00 19.33
CA GLN A 154 -51.68 0.59 19.53
C GLN A 154 -50.62 -0.49 19.21
N ALA A 155 -50.42 -1.36 20.21
CA ALA A 155 -50.08 -2.79 20.22
C ALA A 155 -48.88 -3.34 19.41
N ALA A 156 -47.83 -3.71 20.15
CA ALA A 156 -46.77 -4.61 19.70
C ALA A 156 -47.22 -6.08 19.75
N ILE A 157 -46.92 -6.85 18.71
CA ILE A 157 -47.09 -8.32 18.66
C ILE A 157 -45.69 -8.95 18.59
N ALA A 158 -45.50 -9.97 19.44
CA ALA A 158 -44.27 -10.67 19.74
C ALA A 158 -43.77 -11.63 18.63
N GLN A 159 -42.46 -11.86 18.59
CA GLN A 159 -41.83 -12.99 17.89
C GLN A 159 -41.60 -14.19 18.84
N PRO A 160 -41.58 -15.45 18.35
CA PRO A 160 -41.60 -16.66 19.19
C PRO A 160 -40.21 -17.19 19.58
N GLN A 161 -40.10 -17.75 20.79
CA GLN A 161 -38.95 -18.51 21.30
C GLN A 161 -39.01 -20.01 20.89
N PRO A 162 -37.87 -20.72 20.78
CA PRO A 162 -37.81 -22.17 20.77
C PRO A 162 -37.59 -22.76 22.20
N GLN A 163 -38.40 -23.77 22.56
CA GLN A 163 -38.26 -24.58 23.78
C GLN A 163 -37.34 -25.80 23.57
N ALA A 164 -36.64 -26.24 24.63
CA ALA A 164 -36.41 -27.66 24.92
C ALA A 164 -35.98 -27.98 26.37
N ALA A 165 -36.75 -28.88 27.00
CA ALA A 165 -36.44 -29.99 27.93
C ALA A 165 -35.99 -29.78 29.42
N PRO A 166 -36.33 -30.73 30.33
CA PRO A 166 -36.37 -30.56 31.80
C PRO A 166 -35.14 -31.14 32.57
N PRO A 167 -35.00 -30.92 33.90
CA PRO A 167 -33.74 -31.12 34.61
C PRO A 167 -33.63 -32.41 35.46
N GLY A 168 -32.45 -33.03 35.40
CA GLY A 168 -31.58 -33.35 36.57
C GLY A 168 -31.83 -34.58 37.46
N GLY A 169 -30.83 -35.48 37.51
CA GLY A 169 -30.57 -36.38 38.65
C GLY A 169 -29.06 -36.69 38.77
N ALA A 170 -28.46 -36.41 39.93
CA ALA A 170 -27.06 -36.68 40.31
C ALA A 170 -27.01 -37.88 41.30
N PRO A 171 -25.87 -38.31 41.93
CA PRO A 171 -24.44 -37.95 41.81
C PRO A 171 -23.46 -39.17 41.85
N ALA A 172 -22.13 -38.91 41.75
CA ALA A 172 -21.08 -39.36 42.71
C ALA A 172 -19.73 -39.85 42.11
N ALA A 173 -18.67 -39.34 42.77
CA ALA A 173 -17.33 -39.90 43.01
C ALA A 173 -16.31 -40.08 41.85
N ARG A 174 -15.21 -39.33 41.98
CA ARG A 174 -13.90 -39.55 41.34
C ARG A 174 -13.15 -40.69 42.07
N PRO A 175 -12.41 -41.52 41.33
CA PRO A 175 -11.02 -41.83 41.69
C PRO A 175 -10.03 -41.51 40.55
N ALA A 176 -8.76 -41.40 40.93
CA ALA A 176 -7.64 -40.90 40.15
C ALA A 176 -6.96 -41.92 39.22
N ASP A 177 -6.12 -41.37 38.35
CA ASP A 177 -4.95 -41.93 37.62
C ASP A 177 -5.14 -42.92 36.45
N ALA A 178 -4.81 -42.45 35.24
CA ALA A 178 -3.70 -42.95 34.38
C ALA A 178 -3.89 -42.50 32.92
N GLY A 179 -2.82 -42.07 32.25
CA GLY A 179 -2.82 -41.36 30.97
C GLY A 179 -3.16 -42.17 29.71
N GLY A 180 -3.38 -41.43 28.61
CA GLY A 180 -3.52 -42.00 27.26
C GLY A 180 -4.11 -41.05 26.23
N SER A 181 -3.25 -40.30 25.53
CA SER A 181 -3.41 -39.63 24.22
C SER A 181 -4.73 -39.87 23.45
N GLY A 182 -5.54 -38.81 23.30
CA GLY A 182 -6.64 -38.73 22.34
C GLY A 182 -6.55 -37.44 21.53
N GLY A 183 -5.80 -37.47 20.43
CA GLY A 183 -5.66 -36.33 19.52
C GLY A 183 -7.00 -35.97 18.89
N SER A 184 -7.43 -34.72 19.04
CA SER A 184 -8.54 -34.19 18.26
C SER A 184 -8.13 -34.15 16.79
N VAL A 185 -8.71 -35.00 15.96
CA VAL A 185 -8.57 -34.91 14.51
C VAL A 185 -9.19 -33.58 14.09
N ARG A 186 -8.32 -32.61 13.79
CA ARG A 186 -8.71 -31.38 13.10
C ARG A 186 -9.37 -31.80 11.78
N PRO A 187 -10.57 -31.30 11.43
CA PRO A 187 -11.19 -31.65 10.17
C PRO A 187 -10.23 -31.33 9.03
N VAL A 188 -9.84 -32.37 8.29
CA VAL A 188 -9.02 -32.24 7.09
C VAL A 188 -9.83 -31.42 6.09
N ALA A 189 -9.25 -30.32 5.62
CA ALA A 189 -9.84 -29.54 4.54
C ALA A 189 -10.15 -30.48 3.38
N THR A 190 -11.42 -30.55 2.98
CA THR A 190 -11.84 -31.25 1.76
C THR A 190 -11.00 -30.71 0.60
N ALA A 191 -10.12 -31.56 0.08
CA ALA A 191 -9.30 -31.21 -1.07
C ALA A 191 -10.21 -30.78 -2.22
N ARG A 192 -9.99 -29.56 -2.73
CA ARG A 192 -10.62 -29.09 -3.98
C ARG A 192 -10.37 -30.15 -5.07
N PRO A 193 -11.34 -30.45 -5.96
CA PRO A 193 -11.20 -31.51 -6.96
C PRO A 193 -9.90 -31.40 -7.74
N ALA A 194 -9.38 -32.53 -8.21
CA ALA A 194 -8.12 -32.65 -8.93
C ALA A 194 -7.98 -31.53 -9.98
N GLN A 195 -7.06 -30.60 -9.70
CA GLN A 195 -6.79 -29.46 -10.56
C GLN A 195 -6.36 -29.95 -11.93
N HIS A 196 -6.88 -29.33 -13.00
CA HIS A 196 -6.26 -29.50 -14.30
C HIS A 196 -4.86 -28.91 -14.16
N ALA A 197 -3.82 -29.72 -14.35
CA ALA A 197 -2.44 -29.31 -14.07
C ALA A 197 -1.61 -29.31 -15.34
N LEU A 198 -1.03 -28.16 -15.69
CA LEU A 198 0.02 -28.03 -16.68
C LEU A 198 1.34 -28.55 -16.08
N ARG A 199 2.04 -29.36 -16.86
CA ARG A 199 3.33 -29.97 -16.50
C ARG A 199 4.32 -29.75 -17.64
N GLY A 200 5.60 -29.60 -17.32
CA GLY A 200 6.63 -29.28 -18.32
C GLY A 200 6.44 -27.89 -18.93
N SER A 201 6.95 -27.69 -20.15
CA SER A 201 6.80 -26.43 -20.87
C SER A 201 5.54 -26.45 -21.74
N VAL A 202 4.58 -25.59 -21.43
CA VAL A 202 3.32 -25.44 -22.16
C VAL A 202 3.28 -24.06 -22.80
N ARG A 203 2.90 -24.01 -24.08
CA ARG A 203 2.82 -22.76 -24.85
C ARG A 203 1.39 -22.50 -25.30
N TRP A 204 0.88 -21.31 -25.01
CA TRP A 204 -0.37 -20.81 -25.56
C TRP A 204 -0.07 -19.84 -26.68
N SER A 205 -0.63 -20.11 -27.85
CA SER A 205 -0.44 -19.32 -29.06
C SER A 205 -1.71 -18.56 -29.44
N ALA A 206 -1.56 -17.44 -30.16
CA ALA A 206 -2.70 -16.66 -30.64
C ALA A 206 -3.64 -17.50 -31.54
N ALA A 207 -3.09 -18.49 -32.27
CA ALA A 207 -3.88 -19.43 -33.08
C ALA A 207 -4.80 -20.34 -32.25
N SER A 208 -4.52 -20.50 -30.96
CA SER A 208 -5.33 -21.29 -30.02
C SER A 208 -6.28 -20.42 -29.19
N SER A 209 -6.34 -19.10 -29.48
CA SER A 209 -7.16 -18.14 -28.76
C SER A 209 -8.65 -18.24 -29.16
N PRO A 210 -9.61 -18.09 -28.22
CA PRO A 210 -9.39 -17.89 -26.79
C PRO A 210 -9.05 -19.19 -26.06
N ILE A 211 -8.12 -19.10 -25.11
CA ILE A 211 -7.85 -20.17 -24.14
C ILE A 211 -8.93 -20.13 -23.07
N LEU A 212 -9.75 -21.17 -22.98
CA LEU A 212 -10.84 -21.26 -21.99
C LEU A 212 -10.40 -22.02 -20.74
N ILE A 213 -10.48 -21.36 -19.58
CA ILE A 213 -10.19 -21.95 -18.27
C ILE A 213 -11.50 -22.06 -17.47
N GLN A 214 -12.16 -23.21 -17.57
CA GLN A 214 -13.47 -23.44 -16.93
C GLN A 214 -13.38 -24.02 -15.52
N ASN A 215 -12.24 -24.60 -15.17
CA ASN A 215 -11.93 -25.13 -13.85
C ASN A 215 -10.57 -24.60 -13.43
N ASP A 216 -10.30 -24.68 -12.13
CA ASP A 216 -8.98 -24.33 -11.59
C ASP A 216 -7.85 -24.97 -12.40
N LEU A 217 -6.93 -24.12 -12.84
CA LEU A 217 -5.76 -24.52 -13.60
C LEU A 217 -4.51 -24.31 -12.75
N LEU A 218 -3.75 -25.37 -12.56
CA LEU A 218 -2.46 -25.35 -11.88
C LEU A 218 -1.33 -25.36 -12.90
N VAL A 219 -0.40 -24.43 -12.82
CA VAL A 219 0.94 -24.55 -13.41
C VAL A 219 1.85 -25.18 -12.36
N SER A 220 2.14 -26.47 -12.53
CA SER A 220 2.84 -27.27 -11.50
C SER A 220 4.25 -26.74 -11.23
N SER A 221 4.79 -27.05 -10.04
CA SER A 221 6.20 -26.78 -9.74
C SER A 221 7.12 -27.36 -10.82
N GLY A 222 8.09 -26.57 -11.28
CA GLY A 222 9.00 -26.92 -12.38
C GLY A 222 8.38 -26.85 -13.79
N ALA A 223 7.08 -26.60 -13.92
CA ALA A 223 6.44 -26.32 -15.20
C ALA A 223 6.60 -24.84 -15.60
N SER A 224 6.53 -24.57 -16.90
CA SER A 224 6.56 -23.23 -17.46
C SER A 224 5.39 -23.02 -18.41
N LEU A 225 4.54 -22.04 -18.12
CA LEU A 225 3.49 -21.57 -19.01
C LEU A 225 3.99 -20.33 -19.76
N ILE A 226 4.14 -20.47 -21.08
CA ILE A 226 4.56 -19.39 -21.97
C ILE A 226 3.34 -18.93 -22.78
N ILE A 227 2.95 -17.67 -22.59
CA ILE A 227 1.80 -17.08 -23.28
C ILE A 227 2.33 -16.13 -24.36
N GLU A 228 2.06 -16.46 -25.62
CA GLU A 228 2.48 -15.64 -26.76
C GLU A 228 1.74 -14.28 -26.81
N PRO A 229 2.34 -13.26 -27.46
CA PRO A 229 1.63 -12.03 -27.78
C PRO A 229 0.29 -12.29 -28.47
N GLY A 230 -0.73 -11.50 -28.13
CA GLY A 230 -2.07 -11.56 -28.74
C GLY A 230 -2.99 -12.67 -28.22
N VAL A 231 -2.57 -13.49 -27.24
CA VAL A 231 -3.43 -14.51 -26.64
C VAL A 231 -4.51 -13.88 -25.75
N GLU A 232 -5.74 -14.35 -25.92
CA GLU A 232 -6.84 -14.11 -24.99
C GLU A 232 -7.06 -15.35 -24.11
N VAL A 233 -7.12 -15.14 -22.80
CA VAL A 233 -7.40 -16.15 -21.79
C VAL A 233 -8.71 -15.78 -21.11
N GLN A 234 -9.75 -16.59 -21.31
CA GLN A 234 -11.05 -16.40 -20.68
C GLN A 234 -11.21 -17.37 -19.50
N ILE A 235 -11.44 -16.82 -18.32
CA ILE A 235 -11.50 -17.57 -17.07
C ILE A 235 -12.94 -17.61 -16.55
N GLY A 236 -13.39 -18.80 -16.15
CA GLY A 236 -14.74 -19.02 -15.64
C GLY A 236 -14.98 -18.37 -14.29
N ARG A 237 -16.25 -18.13 -13.97
CA ARG A 237 -16.70 -17.58 -12.70
C ARG A 237 -16.15 -18.40 -11.51
N GLY A 238 -15.52 -17.73 -10.54
CA GLY A 238 -14.93 -18.35 -9.35
C GLY A 238 -13.73 -19.28 -9.61
N VAL A 239 -13.18 -19.27 -10.82
CA VAL A 239 -12.03 -20.11 -11.21
C VAL A 239 -10.73 -19.38 -10.91
N SER A 240 -9.72 -20.12 -10.44
CA SER A 240 -8.37 -19.62 -10.18
C SER A 240 -7.36 -20.15 -11.19
N LEU A 241 -6.37 -19.32 -11.51
CA LEU A 241 -5.13 -19.74 -12.18
C LEU A 241 -4.02 -19.78 -11.13
N VAL A 242 -3.60 -20.98 -10.74
CA VAL A 242 -2.61 -21.20 -9.68
C VAL A 242 -1.25 -21.48 -10.30
N ILE A 243 -0.22 -20.77 -9.85
CA ILE A 243 1.15 -20.87 -10.34
C ILE A 243 2.04 -21.37 -9.20
N ASP A 244 2.45 -22.63 -9.27
CA ASP A 244 3.55 -23.19 -8.45
C ASP A 244 4.88 -23.21 -9.22
N GLY A 245 4.82 -23.13 -10.56
CA GLY A 245 5.97 -23.01 -11.48
C GLY A 245 6.22 -21.58 -11.98
N SER A 246 6.42 -21.43 -13.29
CA SER A 246 6.57 -20.11 -13.93
C SER A 246 5.45 -19.80 -14.92
N MET A 247 5.00 -18.56 -14.96
CA MET A 247 4.11 -18.02 -15.99
C MET A 247 4.74 -16.77 -16.60
N VAL A 248 4.91 -16.79 -17.91
CA VAL A 248 5.59 -15.73 -18.66
C VAL A 248 4.72 -15.29 -19.83
N ALA A 249 4.39 -14.01 -19.87
CA ALA A 249 3.72 -13.36 -20.99
C ALA A 249 4.54 -12.13 -21.41
N LEU A 250 5.32 -12.24 -22.49
CA LEU A 250 6.16 -11.16 -23.01
C LEU A 250 5.49 -10.51 -24.22
N ALA A 251 4.32 -9.91 -24.00
CA ALA A 251 3.50 -9.34 -25.06
C ALA A 251 4.05 -7.98 -25.53
N THR A 252 3.57 -7.49 -26.67
CA THR A 252 3.88 -6.16 -27.20
C THR A 252 2.67 -5.24 -27.02
N PRO A 253 2.83 -3.90 -27.10
CA PRO A 253 1.70 -2.98 -27.06
C PRO A 253 0.67 -3.24 -28.18
N ASP A 254 1.13 -3.69 -29.35
CA ASP A 254 0.28 -3.98 -30.51
C ASP A 254 -0.48 -5.31 -30.40
N GLN A 255 0.06 -6.24 -29.61
CA GLN A 255 -0.50 -7.58 -29.41
C GLN A 255 -0.50 -7.92 -27.92
N PRO A 256 -1.30 -7.22 -27.09
CA PRO A 256 -1.34 -7.46 -25.66
C PRO A 256 -1.96 -8.82 -25.35
N VAL A 257 -1.53 -9.44 -24.25
CA VAL A 257 -2.21 -10.62 -23.69
C VAL A 257 -3.38 -10.16 -22.82
N ARG A 258 -4.53 -10.81 -22.93
CA ARG A 258 -5.76 -10.42 -22.23
C ARG A 258 -6.26 -11.54 -21.33
N PHE A 259 -6.36 -11.27 -20.03
CA PHE A 259 -7.06 -12.12 -19.07
C PHE A 259 -8.44 -11.50 -18.80
N THR A 260 -9.49 -12.25 -19.15
CA THR A 260 -10.88 -11.78 -19.12
C THR A 260 -11.78 -12.85 -18.48
N GLN A 261 -13.00 -12.45 -18.11
CA GLN A 261 -14.03 -13.41 -17.68
C GLN A 261 -14.76 -14.03 -18.87
N ILE A 262 -15.13 -15.31 -18.76
CA ILE A 262 -16.00 -15.97 -19.75
C ILE A 262 -17.35 -15.25 -19.81
N GLY A 263 -17.85 -15.01 -21.03
CA GLY A 263 -19.08 -14.27 -21.31
C GLY A 263 -18.85 -12.78 -21.62
N GLY A 264 -17.65 -12.27 -21.34
CA GLY A 264 -17.25 -10.89 -21.65
C GLY A 264 -17.91 -9.82 -20.77
N GLY A 265 -17.44 -8.57 -20.91
CA GLY A 265 -17.95 -7.40 -20.18
C GLY A 265 -17.41 -7.26 -18.76
N ASP A 266 -18.02 -6.35 -18.00
CA ASP A 266 -17.65 -5.99 -16.61
C ASP A 266 -18.72 -6.43 -15.59
N ASP A 267 -19.42 -7.56 -15.79
CA ASP A 267 -20.41 -8.06 -14.83
C ASP A 267 -19.72 -8.59 -13.55
N PRO A 268 -19.93 -7.96 -12.37
CA PRO A 268 -19.33 -8.44 -11.13
C PRO A 268 -19.75 -9.85 -10.72
N ARG A 269 -20.89 -10.36 -11.22
CA ARG A 269 -21.42 -11.70 -10.89
C ARG A 269 -20.68 -12.83 -11.59
N LEU A 270 -20.01 -12.53 -12.71
CA LEU A 270 -19.30 -13.50 -13.54
C LEU A 270 -17.80 -13.55 -13.23
N ARG A 271 -17.34 -12.76 -12.26
CA ARG A 271 -15.92 -12.60 -11.97
C ARG A 271 -15.24 -13.95 -11.72
N TRP A 272 -14.06 -14.11 -12.33
CA TRP A 272 -13.14 -15.17 -11.94
C TRP A 272 -12.46 -14.81 -10.62
N GLU A 273 -11.82 -15.80 -10.01
CA GLU A 273 -11.34 -15.68 -8.64
C GLU A 273 -10.04 -14.88 -8.56
N SER A 274 -8.89 -15.50 -8.86
CA SER A 274 -7.56 -14.88 -8.74
C SER A 274 -6.54 -15.60 -9.61
N ILE A 275 -5.49 -14.87 -10.01
CA ILE A 275 -4.20 -15.45 -10.36
C ILE A 275 -3.43 -15.59 -9.05
N ILE A 276 -2.91 -16.77 -8.75
CA ILE A 276 -2.33 -17.10 -7.44
C ILE A 276 -0.93 -17.68 -7.65
N GLY A 277 0.11 -16.88 -7.43
CA GLY A 277 1.48 -17.34 -7.31
C GLY A 277 1.78 -17.83 -5.90
N ARG A 278 2.10 -19.11 -5.74
CA ARG A 278 2.51 -19.68 -4.44
C ARG A 278 4.03 -19.61 -4.25
N ALA A 279 4.51 -20.16 -3.14
CA ALA A 279 5.93 -20.16 -2.78
C ALA A 279 6.80 -20.70 -3.92
N GLY A 280 7.83 -19.94 -4.30
CA GLY A 280 8.74 -20.26 -5.40
C GLY A 280 8.23 -19.91 -6.80
N SER A 281 7.00 -19.43 -6.95
CA SER A 281 6.44 -19.06 -8.25
C SER A 281 7.15 -17.87 -8.88
N VAL A 282 7.19 -17.86 -10.21
CA VAL A 282 7.68 -16.73 -11.00
C VAL A 282 6.61 -16.29 -11.98
N ILE A 283 6.11 -15.07 -11.83
CA ILE A 283 5.11 -14.48 -12.71
C ILE A 283 5.73 -13.24 -13.36
N ASP A 284 5.93 -13.29 -14.68
CA ASP A 284 6.47 -12.17 -15.47
C ASP A 284 5.50 -11.81 -16.60
N LEU A 285 4.87 -10.65 -16.48
CA LEU A 285 3.79 -10.19 -17.35
C LEU A 285 4.12 -8.82 -17.92
N ARG A 286 4.27 -8.77 -19.25
CA ARG A 286 4.52 -7.56 -20.01
C ARG A 286 3.40 -7.31 -21.02
N ASN A 287 2.92 -6.06 -21.10
CA ASN A 287 1.82 -5.64 -21.98
C ASN A 287 0.57 -6.52 -21.82
N VAL A 288 0.14 -6.72 -20.57
CA VAL A 288 -1.04 -7.54 -20.25
C VAL A 288 -2.21 -6.66 -19.84
N THR A 289 -3.43 -7.09 -20.16
CA THR A 289 -4.66 -6.51 -19.61
C THR A 289 -5.37 -7.56 -18.76
N ILE A 290 -5.68 -7.24 -17.51
CA ILE A 290 -6.37 -8.12 -16.56
C ILE A 290 -7.69 -7.46 -16.16
N THR A 291 -8.80 -8.14 -16.45
CA THR A 291 -10.18 -7.65 -16.23
C THR A 291 -11.08 -8.77 -15.71
N GLY A 292 -12.15 -8.40 -15.00
CA GLY A 292 -13.19 -9.34 -14.57
C GLY A 292 -12.72 -10.36 -13.52
N GLY A 293 -11.61 -10.14 -12.83
CA GLY A 293 -11.14 -11.01 -11.75
C GLY A 293 -11.46 -10.48 -10.36
N GLY A 294 -11.04 -11.19 -9.31
CA GLY A 294 -11.14 -10.76 -7.93
C GLY A 294 -12.49 -11.04 -7.28
N ALA A 295 -13.18 -12.15 -7.61
CA ALA A 295 -14.42 -12.52 -6.93
C ALA A 295 -14.22 -12.75 -5.42
N GLY A 296 -13.08 -13.31 -5.01
CA GLY A 296 -12.62 -13.44 -3.62
C GLY A 296 -11.83 -12.25 -3.08
N GLY A 297 -11.88 -11.09 -3.75
CA GLY A 297 -11.29 -9.82 -3.31
C GLY A 297 -9.79 -9.63 -3.48
N SER A 298 -9.11 -10.57 -4.15
CA SER A 298 -7.78 -10.35 -4.73
C SER A 298 -7.79 -10.81 -6.18
N VAL A 299 -7.34 -9.97 -7.11
CA VAL A 299 -7.23 -10.34 -8.53
C VAL A 299 -5.92 -11.06 -8.83
N LEU A 300 -4.87 -10.68 -8.10
CA LEU A 300 -3.54 -11.25 -8.21
C LEU A 300 -2.95 -11.35 -6.81
N THR A 301 -2.57 -12.57 -6.42
CA THR A 301 -1.89 -12.84 -5.16
C THR A 301 -0.56 -13.52 -5.44
N VAL A 302 0.52 -13.06 -4.82
CA VAL A 302 1.84 -13.72 -4.89
C VAL A 302 2.41 -13.87 -3.49
N GLN A 303 2.76 -15.10 -3.09
CA GLN A 303 3.33 -15.39 -1.79
C GLN A 303 4.69 -16.09 -1.94
N ALA A 304 5.72 -15.57 -1.28
CA ALA A 304 7.08 -16.12 -1.30
C ALA A 304 7.60 -16.43 -2.71
N GLY A 305 7.28 -15.57 -3.69
CA GLY A 305 7.60 -15.75 -5.10
C GLY A 305 8.27 -14.51 -5.72
N ARG A 306 8.16 -14.39 -7.05
CA ARG A 306 8.62 -13.23 -7.81
C ARG A 306 7.52 -12.74 -8.73
N LEU A 307 7.23 -11.44 -8.67
CA LEU A 307 6.27 -10.78 -9.55
C LEU A 307 6.96 -9.67 -10.34
N SER A 308 6.81 -9.71 -11.66
CA SER A 308 7.18 -8.64 -12.58
C SER A 308 5.95 -8.28 -13.40
N LEU A 309 5.50 -7.02 -13.26
CA LEU A 309 4.46 -6.41 -14.08
C LEU A 309 5.07 -5.22 -14.82
N GLN A 310 4.98 -5.23 -16.14
CA GLN A 310 5.51 -4.17 -16.98
C GLN A 310 4.47 -3.77 -18.03
N SER A 311 4.12 -2.49 -18.10
CA SER A 311 3.08 -2.03 -19.03
C SER A 311 1.75 -2.81 -18.87
N ALA A 312 1.42 -3.19 -17.65
CA ALA A 312 0.21 -3.93 -17.34
C ALA A 312 -0.98 -2.99 -17.09
N ARG A 313 -2.18 -3.40 -17.48
CA ARG A 313 -3.44 -2.73 -17.18
C ARG A 313 -4.32 -3.64 -16.35
N ILE A 314 -4.46 -3.34 -15.07
CA ILE A 314 -5.29 -4.10 -14.14
C ILE A 314 -6.50 -3.25 -13.81
N ILE A 315 -7.59 -3.51 -14.53
CA ILE A 315 -8.75 -2.63 -14.56
C ILE A 315 -10.07 -3.38 -14.39
N ASN A 316 -11.08 -2.72 -13.83
CA ASN A 316 -12.44 -3.24 -13.65
C ASN A 316 -12.55 -4.54 -12.83
N ASN A 317 -11.57 -4.82 -11.96
CA ASN A 317 -11.55 -6.02 -11.12
C ASN A 317 -12.26 -5.82 -9.77
N GLY A 318 -12.46 -6.92 -9.05
CA GLY A 318 -13.12 -7.01 -7.75
C GLY A 318 -12.20 -7.11 -6.54
N GLY A 319 -10.90 -6.92 -6.73
CA GLY A 319 -9.93 -7.17 -5.68
C GLY A 319 -8.66 -6.38 -5.86
N HIS A 320 -7.82 -6.42 -4.83
CA HIS A 320 -6.51 -5.80 -4.81
C HIS A 320 -5.42 -6.70 -5.39
N LEU A 321 -4.22 -6.15 -5.54
CA LEU A 321 -2.99 -6.92 -5.72
C LEU A 321 -2.39 -7.20 -4.33
N ARG A 322 -2.28 -8.47 -3.96
CA ARG A 322 -1.70 -8.90 -2.68
C ARG A 322 -0.35 -9.55 -2.90
N ILE A 323 0.69 -9.01 -2.29
CA ILE A 323 2.05 -9.55 -2.43
C ILE A 323 2.65 -9.76 -1.04
N ASP A 324 2.93 -11.01 -0.70
CA ASP A 324 3.47 -11.41 0.61
C ASP A 324 4.87 -12.00 0.43
N ASP A 325 5.85 -11.50 1.17
CA ASP A 325 7.25 -11.99 1.22
C ASP A 325 7.87 -12.27 -0.17
N SER A 326 7.58 -11.44 -1.16
CA SER A 326 7.96 -11.67 -2.56
C SER A 326 8.79 -10.53 -3.10
N PHE A 327 9.67 -10.84 -4.05
CA PHE A 327 10.34 -9.81 -4.85
C PHE A 327 9.34 -9.25 -5.86
N VAL A 328 9.18 -7.93 -5.91
CA VAL A 328 8.17 -7.29 -6.73
C VAL A 328 8.72 -6.14 -7.56
N ILE A 329 8.39 -6.19 -8.85
CA ILE A 329 8.61 -5.12 -9.80
C ILE A 329 7.27 -4.79 -10.45
N ILE A 330 6.82 -3.55 -10.34
CA ILE A 330 5.67 -3.03 -11.07
C ILE A 330 6.11 -1.74 -11.74
N ARG A 331 6.14 -1.74 -13.07
CA ARG A 331 6.58 -0.59 -13.87
C ARG A 331 5.61 -0.25 -14.98
N ASP A 332 5.51 1.04 -15.28
CA ASP A 332 4.77 1.57 -16.44
C ASP A 332 3.31 1.07 -16.49
N SER A 333 2.73 0.75 -15.34
CA SER A 333 1.47 0.02 -15.24
C SER A 333 0.34 0.90 -14.71
N GLU A 334 -0.88 0.52 -15.07
CA GLU A 334 -2.11 1.19 -14.66
C GLU A 334 -2.95 0.24 -13.79
N ILE A 335 -3.32 0.71 -12.60
CA ILE A 335 -4.25 0.03 -11.69
C ILE A 335 -5.41 0.99 -11.47
N SER A 336 -6.52 0.78 -12.17
CA SER A 336 -7.63 1.74 -12.18
C SER A 336 -9.01 1.11 -12.32
N GLY A 337 -10.05 1.80 -11.85
CA GLY A 337 -11.44 1.35 -11.99
C GLY A 337 -11.78 0.06 -11.22
N ASN A 338 -10.88 -0.43 -10.37
CA ASN A 338 -11.12 -1.65 -9.59
C ASN A 338 -11.98 -1.33 -8.36
N ARG A 339 -12.81 -2.28 -7.96
CA ARG A 339 -13.65 -2.20 -6.76
C ARG A 339 -13.14 -3.17 -5.72
N MET A 340 -12.61 -2.65 -4.63
CA MET A 340 -11.89 -3.44 -3.63
C MET A 340 -12.66 -3.38 -2.32
N PRO A 341 -13.33 -4.47 -1.92
CA PRO A 341 -14.10 -4.50 -0.68
C PRO A 341 -13.22 -4.52 0.58
N TYR A 342 -11.91 -4.71 0.42
CA TYR A 342 -10.90 -4.69 1.48
C TYR A 342 -9.51 -4.51 0.89
N GLY A 343 -8.58 -3.99 1.70
CA GLY A 343 -7.18 -3.80 1.33
C GLY A 343 -6.93 -2.55 0.49
N SER A 344 -5.65 -2.25 0.33
CA SER A 344 -5.11 -1.19 -0.54
C SER A 344 -5.12 -1.63 -2.00
N ALA A 345 -4.96 -0.73 -2.98
CA ALA A 345 -4.91 -1.15 -4.39
C ALA A 345 -3.74 -2.09 -4.70
N ILE A 346 -2.59 -1.74 -4.14
CA ILE A 346 -1.43 -2.62 -4.06
C ILE A 346 -1.07 -2.76 -2.58
N ASP A 347 -1.07 -3.99 -2.10
CA ASP A 347 -0.77 -4.34 -0.71
C ASP A 347 0.42 -5.30 -0.65
N ILE A 348 1.56 -4.77 -0.20
CA ILE A 348 2.82 -5.51 -0.10
C ILE A 348 3.19 -5.69 1.37
N THR A 349 3.34 -6.94 1.79
CA THR A 349 3.74 -7.29 3.17
C THR A 349 5.01 -8.13 3.16
N LEU A 350 6.06 -7.64 3.81
CA LEU A 350 7.28 -8.36 4.12
C LEU A 350 7.23 -8.78 5.59
N SER A 351 6.66 -9.96 5.84
CA SER A 351 6.57 -10.58 7.17
C SER A 351 7.94 -11.01 7.69
N ARG A 352 8.82 -11.42 6.77
CA ARG A 352 10.21 -11.81 7.08
C ARG A 352 11.21 -10.68 6.85
N GLY A 353 10.76 -9.53 6.36
CA GLY A 353 11.59 -8.40 5.91
C GLY A 353 12.14 -8.59 4.51
N GLY A 354 13.05 -7.71 4.10
CA GLY A 354 13.67 -7.75 2.78
C GLY A 354 14.54 -8.98 2.58
N GLY A 355 14.80 -9.30 1.31
CA GLY A 355 15.71 -10.36 0.91
C GLY A 355 17.16 -9.97 1.15
N ASP A 356 18.03 -10.98 1.21
CA ASP A 356 19.48 -10.78 1.40
C ASP A 356 20.19 -10.29 0.12
N SER A 357 19.44 -10.14 -0.98
CA SER A 357 19.98 -9.67 -2.26
C SER A 357 20.29 -8.17 -2.21
N PRO A 358 21.35 -7.69 -2.89
CA PRO A 358 21.73 -6.28 -2.86
C PRO A 358 20.77 -5.36 -3.64
N GLY A 359 19.83 -5.90 -4.41
CA GLY A 359 18.82 -5.13 -5.15
C GLY A 359 17.62 -4.75 -4.29
N SER A 360 16.80 -3.82 -4.79
CA SER A 360 15.57 -3.40 -4.11
C SER A 360 14.54 -4.52 -4.08
N ASP A 361 13.96 -4.79 -2.91
CA ASP A 361 12.94 -5.82 -2.72
C ASP A 361 11.64 -5.47 -3.44
N ILE A 362 11.33 -4.17 -3.42
CA ILE A 362 10.10 -3.59 -3.92
C ILE A 362 10.45 -2.45 -4.87
N VAL A 363 10.04 -2.58 -6.12
CA VAL A 363 10.20 -1.54 -7.14
C VAL A 363 8.82 -1.21 -7.73
N ILE A 364 8.36 0.01 -7.48
CA ILE A 364 7.11 0.57 -8.00
C ILE A 364 7.47 1.86 -8.73
N VAL A 365 7.58 1.80 -10.07
CA VAL A 365 8.07 2.94 -10.87
C VAL A 365 7.15 3.29 -12.03
N ASN A 366 6.86 4.57 -12.22
CA ASN A 366 6.07 5.08 -13.35
C ASN A 366 4.67 4.46 -13.48
N ASN A 367 4.00 4.21 -12.33
CA ASN A 367 2.67 3.63 -12.33
C ASN A 367 1.58 4.69 -12.11
N ARG A 368 0.38 4.40 -12.61
CA ARG A 368 -0.83 5.20 -12.41
C ARG A 368 -1.83 4.39 -11.59
N ILE A 369 -2.04 4.78 -10.33
CA ILE A 369 -2.97 4.13 -9.40
C ILE A 369 -4.06 5.13 -9.05
N LEU A 370 -5.21 5.02 -9.73
CA LEU A 370 -6.27 6.02 -9.69
C LEU A 370 -7.66 5.42 -9.88
N ASN A 371 -8.68 6.14 -9.44
CA ASN A 371 -10.09 5.77 -9.68
C ASN A 371 -10.45 4.36 -9.18
N ASN A 372 -9.77 3.87 -8.15
CA ASN A 372 -10.12 2.62 -7.48
C ASN A 372 -11.10 2.91 -6.36
N ALA A 373 -12.18 2.13 -6.26
CA ALA A 373 -13.11 2.20 -5.14
C ALA A 373 -12.51 1.43 -3.96
N LEU A 374 -11.87 2.18 -3.07
CA LEU A 374 -11.14 1.70 -1.90
C LEU A 374 -11.99 1.82 -0.62
N VAL A 375 -11.75 0.92 0.34
CA VAL A 375 -12.33 1.05 1.69
C VAL A 375 -11.72 2.25 2.40
N ALA A 376 -12.52 2.94 3.21
CA ALA A 376 -12.04 4.05 4.03
C ALA A 376 -10.79 3.67 4.86
N GLY A 377 -9.80 4.55 4.90
CA GLY A 377 -8.53 4.33 5.58
C GLY A 377 -7.49 3.49 4.82
N THR A 378 -7.83 2.89 3.68
CA THR A 378 -6.85 2.16 2.83
C THR A 378 -6.13 3.09 1.85
N ALA A 379 -5.06 2.59 1.24
CA ALA A 379 -4.19 3.35 0.36
C ALA A 379 -4.21 2.83 -1.09
N PRO A 380 -3.93 3.69 -2.08
CA PRO A 380 -3.47 3.24 -3.39
C PRO A 380 -2.25 2.29 -3.28
N LEU A 381 -1.26 2.65 -2.47
CA LEU A 381 -0.07 1.82 -2.25
C LEU A 381 0.20 1.67 -0.75
N ARG A 382 0.23 0.40 -0.29
CA ARG A 382 0.69 0.05 1.05
C ARG A 382 1.88 -0.88 0.99
N ILE A 383 2.91 -0.55 1.78
CA ILE A 383 4.08 -1.39 2.01
C ILE A 383 4.27 -1.57 3.51
N THR A 384 4.37 -2.81 3.94
CA THR A 384 4.49 -3.18 5.35
C THR A 384 5.71 -4.08 5.54
N ASN A 385 6.68 -3.63 6.34
CA ASN A 385 7.78 -4.47 6.83
C ASN A 385 7.54 -4.81 8.31
N LEU A 386 7.15 -6.05 8.59
CA LEU A 386 6.88 -6.51 9.96
C LEU A 386 8.13 -7.03 10.67
N SER A 387 9.23 -7.21 9.95
CA SER A 387 10.48 -7.66 10.56
C SER A 387 11.05 -6.60 11.50
N PHE A 388 11.59 -7.05 12.64
CA PHE A 388 12.33 -6.20 13.58
C PHE A 388 13.84 -6.24 13.32
N GLU A 389 14.31 -7.15 12.47
CA GLU A 389 15.74 -7.39 12.25
C GLU A 389 16.16 -7.13 10.81
N ARG A 390 15.29 -7.48 9.85
CA ARG A 390 15.64 -7.44 8.43
C ARG A 390 15.20 -6.12 7.79
N PRO A 391 16.14 -5.38 7.18
CA PRO A 391 15.80 -4.17 6.45
C PRO A 391 14.94 -4.50 5.23
N ALA A 392 14.25 -3.49 4.70
CA ALA A 392 13.58 -3.56 3.41
C ALA A 392 14.03 -2.42 2.50
N ARG A 393 14.29 -2.74 1.23
CA ARG A 393 14.73 -1.77 0.21
C ARG A 393 13.60 -1.45 -0.76
N ILE A 394 13.23 -0.19 -0.86
CA ILE A 394 12.10 0.28 -1.68
C ILE A 394 12.55 1.30 -2.71
N GLU A 395 12.01 1.19 -3.92
CA GLU A 395 12.10 2.21 -4.97
C GLU A 395 10.69 2.57 -5.39
N ILE A 396 10.23 3.75 -4.98
CA ILE A 396 8.90 4.28 -5.31
C ILE A 396 9.12 5.58 -6.06
N GLU A 397 9.02 5.53 -7.37
CA GLU A 397 9.37 6.69 -8.19
C GLU A 397 8.38 6.96 -9.32
N GLN A 398 8.13 8.23 -9.61
CA GLN A 398 7.34 8.63 -10.77
C GLN A 398 5.92 8.03 -10.78
N ASN A 399 5.37 7.69 -9.61
CA ASN A 399 4.02 7.16 -9.52
C ASN A 399 3.01 8.28 -9.32
N LEU A 400 1.86 8.14 -9.95
CA LEU A 400 0.65 8.88 -9.64
C LEU A 400 -0.20 8.05 -8.69
N LEU A 401 -0.33 8.49 -7.44
CA LEU A 401 -1.10 7.83 -6.38
C LEU A 401 -2.28 8.72 -5.99
N VAL A 402 -3.47 8.37 -6.47
CA VAL A 402 -4.69 9.15 -6.22
C VAL A 402 -5.47 8.51 -5.08
N GLY A 403 -5.51 9.17 -3.93
CA GLY A 403 -6.18 8.68 -2.73
C GLY A 403 -7.69 8.84 -2.74
N ALA A 404 -8.34 8.14 -1.81
CA ALA A 404 -9.79 8.23 -1.57
C ALA A 404 -10.09 8.70 -0.14
N ALA A 405 -10.22 7.79 0.82
CA ALA A 405 -10.53 8.13 2.22
C ALA A 405 -9.42 7.67 3.19
N GLY A 406 -8.22 7.43 2.66
CA GLY A 406 -7.02 7.05 3.41
C GLY A 406 -5.77 7.73 2.84
N PRO A 407 -4.57 7.36 3.31
CA PRO A 407 -3.32 7.91 2.80
C PRO A 407 -3.06 7.50 1.35
N ASN A 408 -2.31 8.29 0.56
CA ASN A 408 -1.90 7.87 -0.79
C ASN A 408 -0.81 6.79 -0.74
N LEU A 409 0.18 7.02 0.12
CA LEU A 409 1.28 6.11 0.38
C LEU A 409 1.30 5.75 1.87
N ALA A 410 0.93 4.51 2.17
CA ALA A 410 1.02 3.94 3.51
C ALA A 410 2.27 3.10 3.65
N LEU A 411 3.17 3.50 4.54
CA LEU A 411 4.35 2.75 4.92
C LEU A 411 4.22 2.31 6.37
N PHE A 412 4.55 1.05 6.62
CA PHE A 412 4.71 0.53 7.97
C PHE A 412 6.05 -0.19 8.05
N THR A 413 6.83 0.06 9.10
CA THR A 413 8.10 -0.63 9.29
C THR A 413 8.47 -0.85 10.75
N ASN A 414 8.96 -2.04 11.08
CA ASN A 414 9.54 -2.37 12.39
C ASN A 414 11.07 -2.50 12.36
N ALA A 415 11.67 -2.45 11.17
CA ALA A 415 13.11 -2.46 10.94
C ALA A 415 13.50 -1.36 9.94
N GLN A 416 14.76 -1.33 9.54
CA GLN A 416 15.25 -0.30 8.64
C GLN A 416 14.56 -0.34 7.29
N LEU A 417 13.93 0.77 6.91
CA LEU A 417 13.39 0.99 5.58
C LEU A 417 14.33 1.93 4.84
N MET A 418 14.82 1.54 3.67
CA MET A 418 15.81 2.30 2.91
C MET A 418 15.48 2.35 1.42
N GLY A 419 15.98 3.36 0.73
CA GLY A 419 15.79 3.54 -0.72
C GLY A 419 15.16 4.89 -1.07
N ASN A 420 14.48 4.99 -2.21
CA ASN A 420 13.96 6.26 -2.72
C ASN A 420 12.43 6.31 -2.74
N VAL A 421 11.89 7.47 -2.38
CA VAL A 421 10.52 7.88 -2.63
C VAL A 421 10.59 9.23 -3.32
N ARG A 422 10.71 9.24 -4.67
CA ARG A 422 10.98 10.47 -5.42
C ARG A 422 10.12 10.68 -6.65
N CYS A 423 9.89 11.94 -7.03
CA CYS A 423 9.12 12.26 -8.23
C CYS A 423 7.72 11.64 -8.25
N ASN A 424 7.12 11.32 -7.11
CA ASN A 424 5.75 10.82 -7.07
C ASN A 424 4.77 11.99 -6.93
N THR A 425 3.54 11.74 -7.35
CA THR A 425 2.41 12.61 -7.09
C THR A 425 1.49 11.90 -6.12
N LEU A 426 1.35 12.47 -4.93
CA LEU A 426 0.44 12.06 -3.88
C LEU A 426 -0.69 13.09 -3.90
N ILE A 427 -1.86 12.69 -4.42
CA ILE A 427 -2.97 13.62 -4.65
C ILE A 427 -4.30 13.09 -4.12
N GLY A 428 -5.07 13.97 -3.48
CA GLY A 428 -6.38 13.61 -2.92
C GLY A 428 -6.24 12.69 -1.70
N GLY A 429 -7.35 12.26 -1.12
CA GLY A 429 -7.29 11.38 0.04
C GLY A 429 -7.21 12.11 1.37
N ALA A 430 -7.10 11.33 2.45
CA ALA A 430 -7.06 11.86 3.80
C ALA A 430 -5.64 12.26 4.26
N ASN A 431 -4.60 11.79 3.56
CA ASN A 431 -3.20 12.11 3.83
C ASN A 431 -2.32 11.79 2.61
N GLY A 432 -1.22 12.49 2.39
CA GLY A 432 -0.28 12.12 1.32
C GLY A 432 0.54 10.90 1.71
N LEU A 433 1.52 11.11 2.59
CA LEU A 433 2.39 10.06 3.10
C LEU A 433 2.10 9.75 4.57
N SER A 434 1.95 8.46 4.90
CA SER A 434 1.85 7.99 6.28
C SER A 434 2.92 6.94 6.55
N LEU A 435 3.84 7.21 7.48
CA LEU A 435 4.78 6.22 8.00
C LEU A 435 4.41 5.87 9.44
N ARG A 436 4.15 4.58 9.69
CA ARG A 436 3.82 4.04 11.02
C ARG A 436 4.88 3.02 11.45
N SER A 437 5.05 2.86 12.76
CA SER A 437 6.03 1.91 13.30
C SER A 437 5.66 1.44 14.70
N ASP A 438 5.88 0.16 14.99
CA ASP A 438 5.88 -0.39 16.34
C ASP A 438 7.32 -0.57 16.89
N ALA A 439 8.34 -0.12 16.14
CA ALA A 439 9.73 -0.20 16.57
C ALA A 439 10.03 0.76 17.72
N PRO A 440 11.09 0.50 18.51
CA PRO A 440 11.58 1.45 19.50
C PRO A 440 11.90 2.82 18.86
N PRO A 441 11.80 3.92 19.63
CA PRO A 441 11.81 5.30 19.11
C PRO A 441 13.13 5.75 18.46
N ASN A 442 14.17 4.92 18.46
CA ASN A 442 15.47 5.21 17.86
C ASN A 442 15.59 4.78 16.39
N LEU A 443 14.57 4.13 15.82
CA LEU A 443 14.59 3.75 14.41
C LEU A 443 14.49 5.01 13.52
N SER A 444 15.48 5.23 12.66
CA SER A 444 15.50 6.32 11.68
C SER A 444 15.55 5.74 10.26
N PRO A 445 14.43 5.72 9.53
CA PRO A 445 14.40 5.23 8.15
C PRO A 445 15.40 5.98 7.25
N MET A 446 16.14 5.24 6.43
CA MET A 446 17.09 5.79 5.45
C MET A 446 16.42 5.97 4.09
N LEU A 447 15.32 6.73 4.09
CA LEU A 447 14.56 7.03 2.89
C LEU A 447 14.97 8.38 2.31
N ASN A 448 15.22 8.38 1.01
CA ASN A 448 15.41 9.59 0.22
C ASN A 448 14.05 10.07 -0.31
N ILE A 449 13.38 10.94 0.46
CA ILE A 449 12.03 11.42 0.14
C ILE A 449 12.11 12.86 -0.36
N ARG A 450 12.15 13.04 -1.68
CA ARG A 450 12.34 14.34 -2.33
C ARG A 450 11.69 14.40 -3.71
N ASP A 451 11.55 15.60 -4.24
CA ASP A 451 11.01 15.86 -5.58
C ASP A 451 9.58 15.31 -5.77
N ASN A 452 8.85 15.03 -4.69
CA ASN A 452 7.45 14.61 -4.78
C ASN A 452 6.53 15.84 -4.82
N ALA A 453 5.39 15.67 -5.48
CA ALA A 453 4.28 16.61 -5.42
C ALA A 453 3.21 16.05 -4.48
N ILE A 454 2.91 16.78 -3.40
CA ILE A 454 1.94 16.42 -2.37
C ILE A 454 0.86 17.49 -2.42
N GLU A 455 -0.37 17.12 -2.80
CA GLU A 455 -1.37 18.08 -3.25
C GLU A 455 -2.82 17.65 -2.95
N ALA A 456 -3.71 18.61 -2.68
CA ALA A 456 -5.17 18.46 -2.66
C ALA A 456 -5.73 17.40 -1.69
N HIS A 457 -5.14 17.24 -0.51
CA HIS A 457 -5.65 16.34 0.54
C HIS A 457 -6.77 16.98 1.33
N GLU A 458 -7.67 16.15 1.86
CA GLU A 458 -8.78 16.63 2.68
C GLU A 458 -8.27 17.32 3.97
N PRO A 459 -8.72 18.55 4.26
CA PRO A 459 -8.37 19.21 5.51
C PRO A 459 -8.85 18.42 6.73
N PRO A 460 -8.02 18.27 7.78
CA PRO A 460 -8.43 17.70 9.06
C PRO A 460 -9.70 18.35 9.63
N ASN A 461 -10.42 17.63 10.49
CA ASN A 461 -11.57 18.18 11.21
C ASN A 461 -11.15 19.13 12.35
N ASN A 462 -10.50 20.23 11.97
CA ASN A 462 -10.05 21.31 12.83
C ASN A 462 -10.40 22.65 12.16
N PRO A 463 -10.99 23.63 12.88
CA PRO A 463 -11.44 24.89 12.30
C PRO A 463 -10.35 25.65 11.54
N PHE A 464 -9.11 25.67 12.05
CA PHE A 464 -7.99 26.37 11.41
C PHE A 464 -7.66 25.75 10.05
N TYR A 465 -7.49 24.43 9.99
CA TYR A 465 -7.14 23.73 8.77
C TYR A 465 -8.23 23.86 7.71
N ARG A 466 -9.51 23.80 8.10
CA ARG A 466 -10.64 23.98 7.19
C ARG A 466 -10.78 25.41 6.68
N GLN A 467 -10.55 26.40 7.55
CA GLN A 467 -10.63 27.82 7.16
C GLN A 467 -9.63 28.16 6.05
N PHE A 468 -8.43 27.60 6.12
CA PHE A 468 -7.36 27.86 5.14
C PHE A 468 -7.22 26.78 4.07
N ASN A 469 -8.12 25.80 4.05
CA ASN A 469 -8.07 24.63 3.15
C ASN A 469 -6.70 23.92 3.18
N ILE A 470 -6.13 23.77 4.37
CA ILE A 470 -4.83 23.11 4.58
C ILE A 470 -5.07 21.61 4.69
N GLY A 471 -4.67 20.88 3.66
CA GLY A 471 -4.67 19.42 3.64
C GLY A 471 -3.62 18.81 4.58
N LYS A 472 -3.64 17.47 4.68
CA LYS A 472 -2.66 16.70 5.44
C LYS A 472 -1.67 16.07 4.48
N GLY A 473 -0.49 16.68 4.32
CA GLY A 473 0.51 16.22 3.36
C GLY A 473 1.27 14.99 3.82
N ALA A 474 1.78 14.99 5.06
CA ALA A 474 2.55 13.87 5.57
C ALA A 474 2.51 13.72 7.09
N THR A 475 2.59 12.47 7.56
CA THR A 475 2.74 12.12 8.98
C THR A 475 3.67 10.94 9.17
N SER A 476 4.39 10.94 10.27
CA SER A 476 5.34 9.89 10.61
C SER A 476 5.41 9.63 12.11
N ASP A 477 5.39 8.37 12.52
CA ASP A 477 5.68 7.95 13.90
C ASP A 477 7.18 8.04 14.23
N LEU A 478 8.04 7.99 13.20
CA LEU A 478 9.51 8.05 13.32
C LEU A 478 10.05 9.37 12.75
N PRO A 479 11.25 9.83 13.15
CA PRO A 479 11.92 10.94 12.48
C PRO A 479 12.08 10.67 10.99
N LEU A 480 11.61 11.58 10.14
CA LEU A 480 11.60 11.43 8.70
C LEU A 480 12.04 12.71 8.00
N THR A 481 13.00 12.59 7.09
CA THR A 481 13.48 13.73 6.28
C THR A 481 12.75 13.73 4.94
N MET A 482 11.95 14.78 4.70
CA MET A 482 11.17 15.00 3.48
C MET A 482 11.50 16.36 2.85
N THR A 483 12.76 16.57 2.49
CA THR A 483 13.23 17.83 1.90
C THR A 483 13.07 17.86 0.39
N ASN A 484 13.07 19.06 -0.19
CA ASN A 484 12.88 19.32 -1.61
C ASN A 484 11.60 18.69 -2.16
N ASN A 485 10.51 18.71 -1.39
CA ASN A 485 9.18 18.32 -1.88
C ASN A 485 8.31 19.56 -2.13
N TRP A 486 7.34 19.42 -3.03
CA TRP A 486 6.29 20.39 -3.28
C TRP A 486 5.07 20.06 -2.41
N TRP A 487 4.55 21.08 -1.72
CA TRP A 487 3.46 20.97 -0.75
C TRP A 487 2.25 21.78 -1.20
N GLU A 488 1.90 21.70 -2.48
CA GLU A 488 0.78 22.41 -3.14
C GLU A 488 0.93 23.93 -3.31
N LEU A 489 1.60 24.62 -2.40
CA LEU A 489 1.78 26.08 -2.45
C LEU A 489 3.23 26.52 -2.25
N PRO A 490 3.67 27.64 -2.86
CA PRO A 490 5.04 28.16 -2.72
C PRO A 490 5.44 28.51 -1.28
N SER A 491 4.44 28.83 -0.44
CA SER A 491 4.63 29.06 1.00
C SER A 491 5.15 27.83 1.77
N GLY A 492 5.12 26.66 1.13
CA GLY A 492 5.48 25.40 1.76
C GLY A 492 4.41 24.88 2.73
N PRO A 493 4.74 23.79 3.45
CA PRO A 493 3.80 23.11 4.31
C PRO A 493 3.51 23.93 5.57
N TYR A 494 2.29 23.85 6.08
CA TYR A 494 1.97 24.41 7.39
C TYR A 494 2.55 23.54 8.52
N GLU A 495 3.33 24.17 9.40
CA GLU A 495 3.75 23.59 10.69
C GLU A 495 3.83 24.74 11.73
N PRO A 496 3.09 24.69 12.86
CA PRO A 496 2.94 25.82 13.76
C PRO A 496 4.22 26.42 14.34
N ALA A 497 5.27 25.62 14.54
CA ALA A 497 6.54 26.04 15.14
C ALA A 497 7.61 26.40 14.09
N ALA A 498 7.66 25.67 12.98
CA ALA A 498 8.70 25.76 11.96
C ALA A 498 8.29 26.58 10.73
N ASN A 499 7.00 26.64 10.40
CA ASN A 499 6.47 27.44 9.28
C ASN A 499 5.01 27.87 9.52
N PRO A 500 4.74 28.77 10.50
CA PRO A 500 3.38 29.16 10.89
C PRO A 500 2.60 29.87 9.78
N GLU A 501 3.30 30.50 8.84
CA GLU A 501 2.69 31.17 7.66
C GLU A 501 2.57 30.26 6.45
N GLY A 502 3.05 29.01 6.52
CA GLY A 502 2.81 28.01 5.50
C GLY A 502 1.31 27.79 5.29
N ARG A 503 0.88 27.73 4.05
CA ARG A 503 -0.52 27.42 3.68
C ARG A 503 -0.64 26.19 2.79
N GLY A 504 0.47 25.60 2.39
CA GLY A 504 0.50 24.33 1.70
C GLY A 504 0.15 23.17 2.63
N GLU A 505 0.19 21.96 2.06
CA GLU A 505 -0.09 20.70 2.71
C GLU A 505 0.65 20.52 4.04
N ALA A 506 -0.07 20.30 5.14
CA ALA A 506 0.53 20.28 6.47
C ALA A 506 1.41 19.04 6.72
N VAL A 507 2.39 19.21 7.61
CA VAL A 507 3.31 18.14 8.03
C VAL A 507 3.20 17.85 9.51
N GLY A 508 3.43 16.58 9.87
CA GLY A 508 3.55 16.16 11.27
C GLY A 508 4.87 16.60 11.93
N PRO A 509 4.93 16.62 13.27
CA PRO A 509 6.07 17.17 14.02
C PRO A 509 7.38 16.37 13.88
N ASN A 510 7.31 15.11 13.45
CA ASN A 510 8.49 14.25 13.24
C ASN A 510 9.10 14.40 11.83
N ILE A 511 8.62 15.36 11.03
CA ILE A 511 9.02 15.51 9.64
C ILE A 511 9.88 16.76 9.47
N THR A 512 11.11 16.55 9.00
CA THR A 512 12.00 17.65 8.57
C THR A 512 11.74 17.92 7.09
N PHE A 513 11.17 19.09 6.77
CA PHE A 513 10.70 19.43 5.42
C PHE A 513 11.47 20.57 4.74
N LEU A 514 12.44 21.18 5.43
CA LEU A 514 13.24 22.29 4.93
C LEU A 514 14.53 21.80 4.23
N PRO A 515 14.89 22.32 3.05
CA PRO A 515 14.11 23.25 2.22
C PRO A 515 12.93 22.55 1.53
N TRP A 516 11.91 23.29 1.13
CA TRP A 516 10.84 22.83 0.24
C TRP A 516 10.99 23.43 -1.17
N LEU A 517 10.29 22.87 -2.16
CA LEU A 517 10.28 23.42 -3.52
C LEU A 517 9.26 24.57 -3.64
N PRO A 518 9.59 25.70 -4.29
CA PRO A 518 8.65 26.80 -4.52
C PRO A 518 7.70 26.54 -5.71
N GLU A 519 7.97 25.51 -6.51
CA GLU A 519 7.17 25.09 -7.65
C GLU A 519 7.07 23.57 -7.70
N ARG A 520 6.00 23.10 -8.35
CA ARG A 520 5.77 21.67 -8.55
C ARG A 520 6.87 21.04 -9.42
N PRO A 521 7.53 19.95 -8.98
CA PRO A 521 8.61 19.32 -9.73
C PRO A 521 8.11 18.74 -11.06
N ALA A 522 8.85 18.99 -12.14
CA ALA A 522 8.50 18.53 -13.48
C ALA A 522 8.53 17.00 -13.64
N CYS A 523 9.30 16.30 -12.80
CA CYS A 523 9.38 14.84 -12.83
C CYS A 523 8.15 14.15 -12.22
N ALA A 524 7.35 14.86 -11.40
CA ALA A 524 6.17 14.29 -10.76
C ALA A 524 5.00 14.18 -11.76
N PRO A 525 4.42 12.99 -12.00
CA PRO A 525 3.33 12.80 -12.97
C PRO A 525 2.12 13.68 -12.68
N ARG A 526 1.37 14.10 -13.70
CA ARG A 526 0.11 14.83 -13.51
C ARG A 526 -1.08 13.87 -13.50
N PHE A 527 -2.11 14.23 -12.74
CA PHE A 527 -3.41 13.54 -12.73
C PHE A 527 -4.04 13.62 -14.12
#